data_AF-A0A367RVB0-F1
#
_entry.id   AF-A0A367RVB0-F1
#
_cell.length_a   1.000
_cell.length_b   1.000
_cell.length_c   1.000
_cell.angle_alpha   90.00
_cell.angle_beta   90.00
_cell.angle_gamma   90.00
#
_symmetry.space_group_name_H-M   'P 1'
#
loop_
_entity.id
_entity.type
_entity.pdbx_description
1 polymer ?
#
loop_
_entity_poly.entity_id
_entity_poly.type
_entity_poly.pdbx_seq_one_letter_code
_entity_poly.pdbx_strand_id
1 'polypeptide(L)'
;MTVQNRIKKFIEEKGISRYKFWQDTKLGRDTAYRLCNDPNYIPTGSVLDKICTTYKVQPGEFLVWLPDDEPGLEAMADKPISEVEEVPEIQKHSRKQSADQVDGIVLPFERISA
;
A
#
# COMPACT_ATOMS: atom_id res chain seq x y z
N MET A 1 -6.95 -27.44 -3.43
CA MET A 1 -5.87 -26.81 -4.18
C MET A 1 -6.54 -25.76 -5.02
N THR A 2 -6.31 -24.47 -4.79
CA THR A 2 -7.03 -23.42 -5.50
C THR A 2 -6.07 -22.38 -6.07
N VAL A 3 -6.36 -21.93 -7.28
CA VAL A 3 -5.70 -20.76 -7.85
C VAL A 3 -6.31 -19.54 -7.17
N GLN A 4 -5.46 -18.62 -6.72
CA GLN A 4 -5.87 -17.35 -6.16
C GLN A 4 -5.29 -16.18 -6.95
N ASN A 5 -6.11 -15.14 -7.03
CA ASN A 5 -5.75 -13.82 -7.50
C ASN A 5 -5.12 -13.01 -6.35
N ARG A 6 -3.94 -12.44 -6.61
CA ARG A 6 -3.17 -11.58 -5.70
C ARG A 6 -3.03 -10.14 -6.22
N ILE A 7 -3.96 -9.66 -7.03
CA ILE A 7 -3.97 -8.29 -7.56
C ILE A 7 -3.86 -7.26 -6.44
N LYS A 8 -4.50 -7.49 -5.28
CA LYS A 8 -4.37 -6.60 -4.12
C LYS A 8 -2.91 -6.42 -3.67
N LYS A 9 -2.16 -7.52 -3.53
CA LYS A 9 -0.73 -7.45 -3.17
C LYS A 9 0.09 -6.80 -4.28
N PHE A 10 -0.17 -7.18 -5.52
CA PHE A 10 0.50 -6.62 -6.70
C PHE A 10 0.37 -5.09 -6.80
N ILE A 11 -0.83 -4.53 -6.57
CA ILE A 11 -1.00 -3.07 -6.60
C ILE A 11 -0.38 -2.38 -5.39
N GLU A 12 -0.38 -3.03 -4.22
CA GLU A 12 0.23 -2.52 -2.99
C GLU A 12 1.76 -2.45 -3.14
N GLU A 13 2.39 -3.48 -3.70
CA GLU A 13 3.83 -3.51 -4.02
C GLU A 13 4.23 -2.44 -5.03
N LYS A 14 3.34 -2.11 -5.99
CA LYS A 14 3.56 -1.02 -6.95
C LYS A 14 3.22 0.37 -6.39
N GLY A 15 2.68 0.48 -5.17
CA GLY A 15 2.24 1.76 -4.60
C GLY A 15 1.03 2.37 -5.31
N ILE A 16 0.19 1.53 -5.92
CA ILE A 16 -0.99 1.95 -6.69
C ILE A 16 -2.25 1.75 -5.84
N SER A 17 -3.10 2.78 -5.77
CA SER A 17 -4.40 2.66 -5.11
C SER A 17 -5.38 1.83 -5.96
N ARG A 18 -6.34 1.15 -5.32
CA ARG A 18 -7.40 0.39 -6.02
C ARG A 18 -8.16 1.25 -7.04
N TYR A 19 -8.37 2.52 -6.70
CA TYR A 19 -9.02 3.49 -7.58
C TYR A 19 -8.19 3.73 -8.85
N LYS A 20 -6.88 3.96 -8.70
CA LYS A 20 -5.97 4.13 -9.83
C LYS A 20 -5.88 2.84 -10.67
N PHE A 21 -5.84 1.68 -10.03
CA PHE A 21 -5.88 0.40 -10.72
C PHE A 21 -7.12 0.26 -11.62
N TRP A 22 -8.30 0.62 -11.11
CA TRP A 22 -9.53 0.62 -11.90
C TRP A 22 -9.45 1.57 -13.10
N GLN A 23 -8.92 2.78 -12.91
CA GLN A 23 -8.76 3.77 -13.98
C GLN A 23 -7.77 3.31 -15.06
N ASP A 24 -6.61 2.80 -14.66
CA ASP A 24 -5.52 2.41 -15.56
C ASP A 24 -5.90 1.18 -16.40
N THR A 25 -6.62 0.22 -15.81
CA THR A 25 -7.01 -1.03 -16.49
C THR A 25 -8.26 -0.90 -17.36
N LYS A 26 -9.01 0.21 -17.24
CA LYS A 26 -10.29 0.45 -17.95
C LYS A 26 -11.24 -0.74 -17.83
N LEU A 27 -11.28 -1.34 -16.64
CA LEU A 27 -12.20 -2.41 -16.29
C LEU A 27 -13.54 -1.84 -15.81
N GLY A 28 -14.58 -2.67 -15.83
CA GLY A 28 -15.81 -2.36 -15.11
C GLY A 28 -15.50 -2.14 -13.63
N ARG A 29 -16.13 -1.13 -13.02
CA ARG A 29 -15.87 -0.76 -11.62
C ARG A 29 -16.04 -1.97 -10.71
N ASP A 30 -17.18 -2.65 -10.78
CA ASP A 30 -17.46 -3.85 -9.98
C ASP A 30 -16.39 -4.93 -10.17
N THR A 31 -15.96 -5.18 -11.40
CA THR A 31 -14.90 -6.15 -11.70
C THR A 31 -13.57 -5.76 -11.05
N ALA A 32 -13.15 -4.50 -11.18
CA ALA A 32 -11.88 -4.04 -10.62
C ALA A 32 -11.86 -4.15 -9.08
N TYR A 33 -12.96 -3.76 -8.43
CA TYR A 33 -13.09 -3.87 -6.98
C TYR A 33 -13.20 -5.33 -6.53
N ARG A 34 -13.92 -6.18 -7.26
CA ARG A 34 -14.01 -7.62 -6.97
C ARG A 34 -12.66 -8.31 -7.05
N LEU A 35 -11.85 -7.98 -8.05
CA LEU A 35 -10.47 -8.50 -8.18
C LEU A 35 -9.57 -8.10 -7.01
N CYS A 36 -9.83 -6.96 -6.36
CA CYS A 36 -9.05 -6.52 -5.20
C CYS A 36 -9.57 -7.10 -3.88
N ASN A 37 -10.87 -7.40 -3.79
CA ASN A 37 -11.53 -7.81 -2.56
C ASN A 37 -11.61 -9.33 -2.39
N ASP A 38 -11.70 -10.07 -3.51
CA ASP A 38 -11.91 -11.51 -3.51
C ASP A 38 -10.72 -12.23 -4.18
N PRO A 39 -9.82 -12.85 -3.37
CA PRO A 39 -8.71 -13.63 -3.88
C PRO A 39 -9.14 -14.90 -4.65
N ASN A 40 -10.35 -15.40 -4.43
CA ASN A 40 -10.85 -16.60 -5.12
C ASN A 40 -11.49 -16.25 -6.47
N TYR A 41 -11.69 -14.97 -6.77
CA TYR A 41 -12.24 -14.53 -8.05
C TYR A 41 -11.17 -14.51 -9.13
N ILE A 42 -11.24 -15.49 -10.04
CA ILE A 42 -10.33 -15.60 -11.18
C ILE A 42 -10.84 -14.77 -12.37
N PRO A 43 -10.05 -13.80 -12.87
CA PRO A 43 -10.44 -13.01 -14.04
C PRO A 43 -10.54 -13.85 -15.31
N THR A 44 -11.47 -13.46 -16.20
CA THR A 44 -11.56 -14.01 -17.57
C THR A 44 -10.36 -13.57 -18.42
N GLY A 45 -10.07 -14.29 -19.51
CA GLY A 45 -8.95 -13.99 -20.41
C GLY A 45 -8.91 -12.54 -20.93
N SER A 46 -10.07 -11.92 -21.20
CA SER A 46 -10.14 -10.52 -21.64
C SER A 46 -9.73 -9.52 -20.55
N VAL A 47 -9.97 -9.85 -19.28
CA VAL A 47 -9.58 -9.03 -18.13
C VAL A 47 -8.08 -9.19 -17.86
N LEU A 48 -7.57 -10.43 -17.97
CA LEU A 48 -6.14 -10.71 -17.89
C LEU A 48 -5.36 -9.93 -18.94
N ASP A 49 -5.80 -9.98 -20.20
CA ASP A 49 -5.14 -9.27 -21.31
C ASP A 49 -5.01 -7.77 -21.05
N LYS A 50 -6.08 -7.14 -20.55
CA LYS A 50 -6.05 -5.71 -20.16
C LYS A 50 -5.03 -5.42 -19.08
N ILE A 51 -5.02 -6.21 -18.00
CA ILE A 51 -4.10 -6.01 -16.87
C ILE A 51 -2.66 -6.20 -17.33
N CYS A 52 -2.38 -7.28 -18.07
CA CYS A 52 -1.07 -7.57 -18.64
C CYS A 52 -0.62 -6.47 -19.62
N THR A 53 -1.52 -5.96 -20.46
CA THR A 53 -1.21 -4.90 -21.43
C THR A 53 -0.93 -3.56 -20.75
N THR A 54 -1.70 -3.19 -19.72
CA THR A 54 -1.55 -1.93 -18.97
C THR A 54 -0.25 -1.92 -18.17
N TYR A 55 0.02 -2.98 -17.41
CA TYR A 55 1.17 -3.00 -16.50
C TYR A 55 2.41 -3.69 -17.07
N LYS A 56 2.33 -4.24 -18.29
CA LYS A 56 3.39 -4.99 -18.98
C LYS A 56 3.94 -6.13 -18.12
N VAL A 57 3.02 -6.86 -17.48
CA VAL A 57 3.33 -8.00 -16.59
C VAL A 57 2.74 -9.28 -17.13
N GLN A 58 3.31 -10.41 -16.70
CA GLN A 58 2.77 -11.74 -16.98
C GLN A 58 1.67 -12.09 -15.97
N PRO A 59 0.68 -12.93 -16.34
CA PRO A 59 -0.40 -13.32 -15.43
C PRO A 59 0.11 -14.06 -14.19
N GLY A 60 1.25 -14.74 -14.27
CA GLY A 60 1.89 -15.42 -13.13
C GLY A 60 2.37 -14.49 -12.01
N GLU A 61 2.49 -13.18 -12.26
CA GLU A 61 2.86 -12.20 -11.23
C GLU A 61 1.74 -11.99 -10.20
N PHE A 62 0.49 -12.20 -10.61
CA PHE A 62 -0.67 -11.94 -9.76
C PHE A 62 -1.65 -13.12 -9.70
N LEU A 63 -1.37 -14.24 -10.36
CA LEU A 63 -2.08 -15.51 -10.19
C LEU A 63 -1.15 -16.53 -9.54
N VAL A 64 -1.54 -17.04 -8.38
CA VAL A 64 -0.72 -18.00 -7.62
C VAL A 64 -1.56 -19.23 -7.30
N TRP A 65 -0.97 -20.40 -7.47
CA TRP A 65 -1.56 -21.65 -7.02
C TRP A 65 -1.19 -21.91 -5.57
N LEU A 66 -2.17 -22.26 -4.74
CA LEU A 66 -1.97 -22.61 -3.33
C LEU A 66 -2.45 -24.04 -3.04
N PRO A 67 -1.60 -24.89 -2.44
CA PRO A 67 -2.03 -26.16 -1.87
C PRO A 67 -2.91 -25.92 -0.63
N ASP A 68 -3.83 -26.84 -0.33
CA ASP A 68 -4.74 -26.68 0.83
C ASP A 68 -4.06 -26.95 2.18
N ASP A 69 -2.86 -27.56 2.16
CA ASP A 69 -2.18 -28.12 3.33
C ASP A 69 -1.27 -27.17 4.11
N GLU A 70 -1.31 -25.86 3.85
CA GLU A 70 -0.58 -24.88 4.66
C GLU A 70 -1.55 -24.11 5.57
N PRO A 71 -1.82 -24.60 6.80
CA PRO A 71 -2.38 -23.75 7.84
C PRO A 71 -1.47 -22.53 7.99
N GLY A 72 -2.09 -21.36 8.10
CA GLY A 72 -1.46 -20.05 7.96
C GLY A 72 -0.01 -19.93 8.43
N LEU A 73 0.79 -19.23 7.63
CA LEU A 73 2.09 -18.67 7.96
C LEU A 73 2.08 -17.71 9.19
N GLU A 74 1.07 -17.75 10.04
CA GLU A 74 1.00 -17.03 11.32
C GLU A 74 1.61 -17.84 12.49
N ALA A 75 2.02 -19.09 12.30
CA ALA A 75 2.52 -19.96 13.37
C ALA A 75 4.05 -20.17 13.42
N MET A 76 4.86 -19.43 12.67
CA MET A 76 6.32 -19.67 12.61
C MET A 76 7.21 -18.43 12.69
N ALA A 77 6.72 -17.36 13.34
CA ALA A 77 7.56 -16.31 13.89
C ALA A 77 7.67 -16.42 15.42
N ASP A 78 7.85 -17.64 15.94
CA ASP A 78 8.50 -17.86 17.23
C ASP A 78 9.98 -18.20 16.95
N LYS A 79 10.76 -17.14 16.69
CA LYS A 79 12.21 -17.19 16.88
C LYS A 79 12.48 -16.34 18.13
N PRO A 80 13.08 -16.90 19.18
CA PRO A 80 13.43 -16.14 20.37
C PRO A 80 14.37 -15.01 19.97
N ILE A 81 13.99 -13.78 20.33
CA ILE A 81 14.86 -12.62 20.34
C ILE A 81 15.71 -12.75 21.61
N SER A 82 16.89 -13.33 21.47
CA SER A 82 18.07 -13.14 22.33
C SER A 82 19.12 -12.45 21.46
N GLU A 83 19.71 -11.30 21.76
CA GLU A 83 20.12 -10.75 23.05
C GLU A 83 19.81 -9.25 23.16
N VAL A 84 19.54 -8.88 24.41
CA VAL A 84 19.64 -7.52 24.93
C VAL A 84 21.13 -7.21 25.05
N GLU A 85 21.63 -6.14 24.44
CA GLU A 85 22.82 -5.48 24.97
C GLU A 85 22.50 -4.01 25.25
N GLU A 86 22.82 -3.68 26.49
CA GLU A 86 22.48 -2.48 27.21
C GLU A 86 23.24 -1.25 26.71
N VAL A 87 22.60 -0.11 26.91
CA VAL A 87 23.14 1.24 26.77
C VAL A 87 24.37 1.43 27.67
N PRO A 88 25.28 2.37 27.35
CA PRO A 88 25.49 3.39 28.36
C PRO A 88 25.50 4.83 27.82
N GLU A 89 24.53 5.57 28.34
CA GLU A 89 24.54 6.92 28.88
C GLU A 89 25.87 7.69 29.00
N ILE A 90 25.96 8.87 28.36
CA ILE A 90 26.69 10.08 28.84
C ILE A 90 25.96 11.32 28.22
N GLN A 91 25.10 12.06 28.94
CA GLN A 91 25.37 13.32 29.68
C GLN A 91 26.23 14.34 28.86
N LYS A 92 25.94 15.64 28.70
CA LYS A 92 25.19 16.68 29.42
C LYS A 92 25.25 18.00 28.59
N HIS A 93 24.23 18.86 28.75
CA HIS A 93 24.27 20.35 28.69
C HIS A 93 24.56 20.99 27.30
N SER A 94 23.91 22.06 26.84
CA SER A 94 23.61 23.32 27.54
C SER A 94 22.67 24.24 26.71
N ARG A 95 21.56 24.67 27.34
CA ARG A 95 20.92 26.01 27.37
C ARG A 95 21.29 27.11 26.34
N LYS A 96 20.26 27.75 25.77
CA LYS A 96 19.91 29.21 25.75
C LYS A 96 18.64 29.39 24.88
N GLN A 97 17.43 29.64 25.39
CA GLN A 97 16.82 30.93 25.83
C GLN A 97 17.10 32.15 24.92
N SER A 98 16.08 32.56 24.14
CA SER A 98 15.51 33.92 23.98
C SER A 98 14.29 33.79 23.04
N ALA A 99 13.02 34.01 23.41
CA ALA A 99 12.32 35.23 23.83
C ALA A 99 12.25 36.32 22.74
N ASP A 100 11.09 36.43 22.07
CA ASP A 100 10.33 37.65 21.66
C ASP A 100 9.25 37.19 20.64
N GLN A 101 7.93 37.17 20.89
CA GLN A 101 6.98 38.25 21.21
C GLN A 101 6.91 39.34 20.12
N VAL A 102 5.92 39.28 19.23
CA VAL A 102 4.97 40.35 18.82
C VAL A 102 4.12 39.82 17.64
N ASP A 103 2.80 39.67 17.76
CA ASP A 103 1.72 40.67 17.67
C ASP A 103 1.35 41.10 16.24
N GLY A 104 0.06 40.92 15.92
CA GLY A 104 -0.66 41.63 14.84
C GLY A 104 -0.42 41.12 13.40
N ILE A 105 -1.37 41.11 12.46
CA ILE A 105 -2.65 41.81 12.30
C ILE A 105 -3.50 41.05 11.25
N VAL A 106 -4.82 41.18 11.43
CA VAL A 106 -5.96 40.74 10.64
C VAL A 106 -6.11 41.51 9.30
N LEU A 107 -6.23 40.78 8.17
CA LEU A 107 -7.02 41.00 6.89
C LEU A 107 -6.96 42.41 6.20
N PRO A 108 -7.63 42.74 5.06
CA PRO A 108 -8.50 41.98 4.11
C PRO A 108 -8.25 42.26 2.58
N PHE A 109 -8.97 41.53 1.70
CA PHE A 109 -9.55 41.86 0.37
C PHE A 109 -8.69 42.60 -0.71
N GLU A 110 -8.69 42.25 -1.99
CA GLU A 110 -9.77 42.55 -2.95
C GLU A 110 -9.74 41.68 -4.23
N ARG A 111 -10.94 41.45 -4.77
CA ARG A 111 -11.21 40.96 -6.13
C ARG A 111 -10.73 41.98 -7.15
N ILE A 112 -10.10 41.52 -8.23
CA ILE A 112 -9.98 42.30 -9.47
C ILE A 112 -10.84 41.59 -10.52
N SER A 113 -11.93 42.24 -10.92
CA SER A 113 -12.67 41.95 -12.15
C SER A 113 -12.03 42.70 -13.32
N ALA A 114 -12.11 42.11 -14.51
CA ALA A 114 -11.96 42.79 -15.80
C ALA A 114 -13.27 42.62 -16.58
#